data_AF-A0ABD1FJD6-F1
#
_entry.id   AF-A0ABD1FJD6-F1
#
_cell.length_a   1.000
_cell.length_b   1.000
_cell.length_c   1.000
_cell.angle_alpha   90.00
_cell.angle_beta   90.00
_cell.angle_gamma   90.00
#
_symmetry.space_group_name_H-M   'P 1'
#
loop_
_entity.id
_entity.type
_entity.pdbx_description
1 polymer ?
#
loop_
_entity_poly.entity_id
_entity_poly.type
_entity_poly.pdbx_seq_one_letter_code
_entity_poly.pdbx_strand_id
1 'polypeptide(L)'
;MVFGRCLHRVSLDICSDLEEVFSYPFKHTCFENNEKKKKKQRKGGGGSRGKPTGSTKGGVVEAKLVSLMDVLGLVRIRVRRGINLAVRDTLSSDPYCVVSCSNQKVKTKVIRGNCNPVWNEELTIYIKDFNTPIVLNVYDKDTFTVDDSMGCAHIDIEPLIKCLRMGLQSLPDGTKVERVHPTKENCLAEESTIVWNKGGKMTQDMILRLTEVECGKVQLQIEWIEIPGCKGLHA
;
A
#
# COMPACT_ATOMS: atom_id res chain seq x y z
N MET A 1 19.35 35.70 -21.44
CA MET A 1 18.99 35.33 -20.05
C MET A 1 17.48 35.25 -19.94
N VAL A 2 16.90 34.05 -19.86
CA VAL A 2 15.71 33.76 -19.04
C VAL A 2 15.80 32.27 -18.66
N PHE A 3 16.42 31.96 -17.53
CA PHE A 3 16.16 30.72 -16.80
C PHE A 3 15.07 31.05 -15.78
N GLY A 4 13.92 30.40 -15.87
CA GLY A 4 12.81 30.73 -15.01
C GLY A 4 11.74 29.66 -14.94
N ARG A 5 11.73 28.95 -13.80
CA ARG A 5 10.59 28.28 -13.16
C ARG A 5 10.19 26.89 -13.68
N CYS A 6 10.84 25.86 -13.12
CA CYS A 6 10.23 24.53 -12.98
C CYS A 6 10.69 23.82 -11.69
N LEU A 7 10.69 24.53 -10.55
CA LEU A 7 11.11 23.98 -9.25
C LEU A 7 10.04 24.02 -8.15
N HIS A 8 8.89 24.68 -8.38
CA HIS A 8 7.88 24.82 -7.33
C HIS A 8 6.81 23.72 -7.32
N ARG A 9 6.54 23.04 -8.45
CA ARG A 9 5.48 22.03 -8.51
C ARG A 9 5.91 20.68 -7.91
N VAL A 10 7.12 20.23 -8.21
CA VAL A 10 7.68 18.96 -7.69
C VAL A 10 7.83 19.00 -6.17
N SER A 11 8.22 20.14 -5.61
CA SER A 11 8.37 20.29 -4.15
C SER A 11 7.04 20.29 -3.40
N LEU A 12 5.96 20.76 -4.03
CA LEU A 12 4.63 20.74 -3.42
C LEU A 12 4.03 19.33 -3.44
N ASP A 13 4.17 18.60 -4.55
CA ASP A 13 3.68 17.21 -4.67
C ASP A 13 4.38 16.29 -3.66
N ILE A 14 5.70 16.39 -3.51
CA ILE A 14 6.46 15.64 -2.49
C ILE A 14 6.02 16.04 -1.08
N CYS A 15 5.77 17.33 -0.82
CA CYS A 15 5.31 17.78 0.50
C CYS A 15 3.92 17.23 0.81
N SER A 16 3.00 17.18 -0.17
CA SER A 16 1.68 16.56 0.01
C SER A 16 1.76 15.04 0.16
N ASP A 17 2.65 14.35 -0.58
CA ASP A 17 2.85 12.91 -0.44
C ASP A 17 3.45 12.56 0.93
N LEU A 18 4.41 13.36 1.41
CA LEU A 18 4.97 13.21 2.75
C LEU A 18 3.93 13.56 3.81
N GLU A 19 3.19 14.67 3.66
CA GLU A 19 2.10 15.01 4.56
C GLU A 19 1.03 13.92 4.56
N GLU A 20 0.63 13.34 3.44
CA GLU A 20 -0.34 12.24 3.41
C GLU A 20 0.21 11.00 4.13
N VAL A 21 1.44 10.57 3.82
CA VAL A 21 2.11 9.43 4.47
C VAL A 21 2.29 9.65 5.98
N PHE A 22 2.57 10.87 6.43
CA PHE A 22 2.81 11.20 7.85
C PHE A 22 1.58 11.74 8.60
N SER A 23 0.52 12.16 7.90
CA SER A 23 -0.75 12.67 8.44
C SER A 23 -1.81 11.58 8.51
N TYR A 24 -1.66 10.45 7.81
CA TYR A 24 -2.50 9.27 8.03
C TYR A 24 -2.51 8.96 9.53
N PRO A 25 -3.64 9.20 10.22
CA PRO A 25 -3.68 8.99 11.64
C PRO A 25 -3.46 7.50 11.85
N PHE A 26 -2.64 7.17 12.85
CA PHE A 26 -2.42 5.85 13.46
C PHE A 26 -3.71 5.12 13.92
N LYS A 27 -4.89 5.48 13.40
CA LYS A 27 -6.22 5.03 13.78
C LYS A 27 -6.69 3.75 13.09
N HIS A 28 -5.92 3.18 12.15
CA HIS A 28 -6.25 1.88 11.53
C HIS A 28 -5.09 0.89 11.45
N THR A 29 -4.13 0.95 12.38
CA THR A 29 -3.37 -0.26 12.71
C THR A 29 -4.28 -1.17 13.53
N CYS A 30 -4.99 -2.11 12.89
CA CYS A 30 -5.50 -3.28 13.61
C CYS A 30 -4.28 -4.11 14.05
N PHE A 31 -3.71 -3.75 15.20
CA PHE A 31 -2.95 -4.65 16.04
C PHE A 31 -3.98 -5.47 16.82
N GLU A 32 -4.49 -6.55 16.22
CA GLU A 32 -5.17 -7.56 17.04
C GLU A 32 -4.09 -8.35 17.78
N ASN A 33 -3.89 -7.97 19.04
CA ASN A 33 -3.18 -8.77 20.02
C ASN A 33 -3.91 -10.11 20.18
N ASN A 34 -3.35 -11.15 19.59
CA ASN A 34 -3.81 -12.51 19.79
C ASN A 34 -3.22 -13.05 21.10
N GLU A 35 -3.80 -12.67 22.24
CA GLU A 35 -3.52 -13.31 23.53
C GLU A 35 -4.80 -13.82 24.22
N LYS A 36 -4.94 -15.15 24.16
CA LYS A 36 -5.42 -16.06 25.21
C LYS A 36 -6.80 -15.77 25.84
N LYS A 37 -7.81 -16.53 25.39
CA LYS A 37 -8.86 -17.03 26.29
C LYS A 37 -9.18 -18.51 26.02
N LYS A 38 -8.48 -19.41 26.72
CA LYS A 38 -9.01 -20.74 27.06
C LYS A 38 -9.54 -20.73 28.49
N LYS A 39 -10.88 -20.78 28.55
CA LYS A 39 -11.81 -21.18 29.62
C LYS A 39 -11.25 -21.43 31.03
N LYS A 40 -11.87 -20.77 32.03
CA LYS A 40 -12.12 -21.40 33.34
C LYS A 40 -13.55 -21.15 33.81
N GLN A 41 -14.09 -22.19 34.43
CA GLN A 41 -15.49 -22.49 34.70
C GLN A 41 -15.98 -21.82 36.00
N ARG A 42 -17.31 -21.68 36.07
CA ARG A 42 -18.17 -21.04 37.09
C ARG A 42 -17.86 -21.35 38.57
N LYS A 43 -18.03 -20.35 39.48
CA LYS A 43 -19.15 -20.20 40.47
C LYS A 43 -18.81 -19.20 41.61
N GLY A 44 -19.78 -18.34 41.94
CA GLY A 44 -20.17 -18.04 43.34
C GLY A 44 -19.64 -16.77 44.06
N GLY A 45 -20.55 -15.81 44.32
CA GLY A 45 -20.79 -15.24 45.66
C GLY A 45 -20.03 -13.99 46.15
N GLY A 46 -20.73 -12.84 46.22
CA GLY A 46 -20.79 -11.93 47.39
C GLY A 46 -19.65 -10.94 47.68
N GLY A 47 -20.00 -9.66 47.86
CA GLY A 47 -19.37 -8.78 48.88
C GLY A 47 -18.57 -7.55 48.41
N SER A 48 -19.18 -6.37 48.61
CA SER A 48 -18.65 -5.09 49.11
C SER A 48 -17.47 -4.32 48.48
N ARG A 49 -17.75 -3.00 48.37
CA ARG A 49 -16.90 -1.79 48.23
C ARG A 49 -15.38 -1.95 48.42
N GLY A 50 -14.66 -1.45 47.41
CA GLY A 50 -13.28 -0.97 47.53
C GLY A 50 -12.89 -0.18 46.29
N LYS A 51 -12.67 1.13 46.44
CA LYS A 51 -12.11 2.01 45.40
C LYS A 51 -10.60 2.11 45.67
N PRO A 52 -9.73 1.84 44.68
CA PRO A 52 -8.42 2.47 44.67
C PRO A 52 -8.24 3.29 43.40
N THR A 53 -7.81 4.52 43.64
CA THR A 53 -7.24 5.48 42.71
C THR A 53 -5.99 4.91 42.05
N GLY A 54 -6.02 4.74 40.73
CA GLY A 54 -4.84 4.42 39.92
C GLY A 54 -4.62 5.52 38.90
N SER A 55 -3.69 6.44 39.21
CA SER A 55 -3.12 7.35 38.22
C SER A 55 -2.35 6.54 37.18
N THR A 56 -2.96 6.28 36.03
CA THR A 56 -2.22 5.82 34.86
C THR A 56 -1.51 7.04 34.29
N LYS A 57 -0.23 7.17 34.64
CA LYS A 57 0.70 8.08 33.98
C LYS A 57 0.54 7.90 32.46
N GLY A 58 0.22 9.01 31.80
CA GLY A 58 0.25 9.09 30.35
C GLY A 58 1.64 8.70 29.88
N GLY A 59 1.76 7.47 29.37
CA GLY A 59 2.83 7.14 28.46
C GLY A 59 2.59 8.00 27.24
N VAL A 60 3.45 9.00 27.07
CA VAL A 60 3.68 9.59 25.76
C VAL A 60 4.02 8.40 24.87
N VAL A 61 3.03 7.93 24.11
CA VAL A 61 3.27 7.16 22.91
C VAL A 61 4.03 8.13 22.02
N GLU A 62 5.34 8.11 22.19
CA GLU A 62 6.30 8.66 21.26
C GLU A 62 6.03 7.90 19.97
N ALA A 63 5.10 8.45 19.18
CA ALA A 63 4.89 8.05 17.81
C ALA A 63 6.28 8.17 17.19
N LYS A 64 6.95 7.02 17.01
CA LYS A 64 8.23 6.89 16.36
C LYS A 64 8.13 7.69 15.08
N LEU A 65 8.67 8.91 15.11
CA LEU A 65 8.95 9.67 13.92
C LEU A 65 9.76 8.70 13.09
N VAL A 66 9.18 8.23 11.97
CA VAL A 66 9.94 7.43 11.02
C VAL A 66 11.16 8.27 10.71
N SER A 67 12.34 7.85 11.16
CA SER A 67 13.57 8.56 10.86
C SER A 67 13.66 8.59 9.34
N LEU A 68 13.45 9.76 8.75
CA LEU A 68 13.54 10.00 7.31
C LEU A 68 14.91 9.56 6.76
N MET A 69 15.93 9.51 7.63
CA MET A 69 17.28 9.02 7.31
C MET A 69 17.32 7.54 6.93
N ASP A 70 16.32 6.74 7.29
CA ASP A 70 16.26 5.31 6.95
C ASP A 70 15.30 4.99 5.79
N VAL A 71 14.62 6.00 5.24
CA VAL A 71 13.77 5.83 4.08
C VAL A 71 14.65 5.86 2.82
N LEU A 72 14.40 4.93 1.89
CA LEU A 72 15.04 4.87 0.58
C LEU A 72 14.28 5.73 -0.44
N GLY A 73 12.96 5.76 -0.34
CA GLY A 73 12.07 6.59 -1.15
C GLY A 73 10.61 6.21 -0.93
N LEU A 74 9.72 6.69 -1.79
CA LEU A 74 8.31 6.31 -1.78
C LEU A 74 7.95 5.53 -3.04
N VAL A 75 6.96 4.66 -2.92
CA VAL A 75 6.27 4.04 -4.05
C VAL A 75 4.85 4.55 -4.06
N ARG A 76 4.47 5.19 -5.18
CA ARG A 76 3.10 5.59 -5.46
C ARG A 76 2.42 4.49 -6.26
N ILE A 77 1.28 4.02 -5.78
CA ILE A 77 0.55 2.86 -6.30
C ILE A 77 -0.83 3.34 -6.69
N ARG A 78 -1.06 3.48 -7.99
CA ARG A 78 -2.37 3.83 -8.54
C ARG A 78 -3.18 2.56 -8.78
N VAL A 79 -4.07 2.23 -7.85
CA VAL A 79 -5.00 1.11 -7.98
C VAL A 79 -6.14 1.53 -8.91
N ARG A 80 -6.17 0.98 -10.13
CA ARG A 80 -7.12 1.42 -11.16
C ARG A 80 -8.46 0.70 -11.06
N ARG A 81 -8.46 -0.63 -11.21
CA ARG A 81 -9.69 -1.43 -11.22
C ARG A 81 -9.47 -2.89 -10.83
N GLY A 82 -10.54 -3.51 -10.35
CA GLY A 82 -10.66 -4.96 -10.23
C GLY A 82 -11.31 -5.54 -11.49
N ILE A 83 -10.94 -6.77 -11.83
CA ILE A 83 -11.44 -7.47 -13.02
C ILE A 83 -11.89 -8.85 -12.58
N ASN A 84 -13.19 -9.13 -12.72
CA ASN A 84 -13.82 -10.40 -12.36
C ASN A 84 -13.42 -10.88 -10.96
N LEU A 85 -13.56 -10.01 -9.96
CA LEU A 85 -13.31 -10.34 -8.57
C LEU A 85 -14.30 -11.40 -8.09
N ALA A 86 -13.93 -12.09 -7.02
CA ALA A 86 -14.79 -13.04 -6.34
C ALA A 86 -16.12 -12.42 -5.89
N VAL A 87 -17.11 -13.28 -5.66
CA VAL A 87 -18.39 -12.90 -5.05
C VAL A 87 -18.37 -13.41 -3.61
N ARG A 88 -18.65 -12.54 -2.64
CA ARG A 88 -18.72 -12.89 -1.21
C ARG A 88 -20.09 -12.54 -0.59
N ASP A 89 -20.88 -11.66 -1.21
CA ASP A 89 -22.31 -11.51 -0.92
C ASP A 89 -23.19 -12.41 -1.80
N THR A 90 -24.52 -12.22 -1.73
CA THR A 90 -25.51 -13.05 -2.44
C THR A 90 -25.34 -13.07 -3.96
N LEU A 91 -24.98 -11.92 -4.56
CA LEU A 91 -24.89 -11.75 -6.02
C LEU A 91 -23.67 -10.92 -6.46
N SER A 92 -22.95 -10.29 -5.52
CA SER A 92 -21.84 -9.37 -5.81
C SER A 92 -20.91 -9.28 -4.59
N SER A 93 -20.00 -8.32 -4.60
CA SER A 93 -19.24 -7.84 -3.44
C SER A 93 -19.16 -6.32 -3.42
N ASP A 94 -18.77 -5.78 -2.28
CA ASP A 94 -18.39 -4.39 -1.99
C ASP A 94 -16.85 -4.24 -1.84
N PRO A 95 -16.07 -4.44 -2.92
CA PRO A 95 -14.63 -4.59 -2.79
C PRO A 95 -13.86 -3.30 -2.48
N TYR A 96 -12.79 -3.45 -1.70
CA TYR A 96 -11.72 -2.45 -1.52
C TYR A 96 -10.34 -3.12 -1.45
N CYS A 97 -9.28 -2.38 -1.77
CA CYS A 97 -7.91 -2.86 -1.68
C CYS A 97 -7.21 -2.32 -0.44
N VAL A 98 -6.37 -3.16 0.17
CA VAL A 98 -5.42 -2.78 1.22
C VAL A 98 -4.01 -3.10 0.73
N VAL A 99 -3.17 -2.08 0.62
CA VAL A 99 -1.74 -2.25 0.36
C VAL A 99 -0.99 -2.18 1.68
N SER A 100 -0.14 -3.17 1.94
CA SER A 100 0.69 -3.24 3.14
C SER A 100 2.17 -3.44 2.81
N CYS A 101 3.02 -2.75 3.56
CA CYS A 101 4.49 -2.87 3.49
C CYS A 101 5.09 -2.56 4.88
N SER A 102 5.84 -3.52 5.44
CA SER A 102 6.26 -3.48 6.85
C SER A 102 5.06 -3.22 7.80
N ASN A 103 5.07 -2.07 8.50
CA ASN A 103 4.03 -1.67 9.44
C ASN A 103 2.98 -0.71 8.82
N GLN A 104 3.12 -0.39 7.53
CA GLN A 104 2.20 0.51 6.83
C GLN A 104 1.02 -0.27 6.27
N LYS A 105 -0.17 0.33 6.35
CA LYS A 105 -1.39 -0.13 5.68
C LYS A 105 -2.14 1.07 5.14
N VAL A 106 -2.33 1.12 3.83
CA VAL A 106 -3.12 2.14 3.13
C VAL A 106 -4.22 1.44 2.33
N LYS A 107 -5.38 2.08 2.16
CA LYS A 107 -6.55 1.44 1.56
C LYS A 107 -7.30 2.36 0.60
N THR A 108 -7.93 1.77 -0.41
CA THR A 108 -8.87 2.46 -1.29
C THR A 108 -10.22 2.65 -0.60
N LYS A 109 -11.11 3.40 -1.24
CA LYS A 109 -12.54 3.38 -0.93
C LYS A 109 -13.16 2.04 -1.30
N VAL A 110 -14.30 1.81 -0.69
CA VAL A 110 -15.21 0.70 -0.98
C VAL A 110 -16.06 1.07 -2.19
N ILE A 111 -16.16 0.16 -3.16
CA ILE A 111 -17.11 0.28 -4.27
C ILE A 111 -18.18 -0.78 -4.08
N ARG A 112 -19.44 -0.36 -3.91
CA ARG A 112 -20.52 -1.28 -3.56
C ARG A 112 -21.08 -2.03 -4.76
N GLY A 113 -21.46 -3.29 -4.57
CA GLY A 113 -22.24 -4.10 -5.49
C GLY A 113 -21.58 -4.25 -6.85
N ASN A 114 -20.25 -4.39 -6.90
CA ASN A 114 -19.53 -4.50 -8.16
C ASN A 114 -18.22 -5.31 -8.07
N CYS A 115 -18.21 -6.51 -8.66
CA CYS A 115 -17.01 -7.34 -8.82
C CYS A 115 -16.05 -6.89 -9.95
N ASN A 116 -16.36 -5.78 -10.62
CA ASN A 116 -15.48 -5.06 -11.56
C ASN A 116 -15.33 -3.58 -11.15
N PRO A 117 -14.86 -3.33 -9.92
CA PRO A 117 -14.81 -1.97 -9.36
C PRO A 117 -13.76 -1.12 -10.09
N VAL A 118 -14.01 0.17 -10.25
CA VAL A 118 -13.04 1.15 -10.77
C VAL A 118 -12.72 2.13 -9.65
N TRP A 119 -11.64 1.86 -8.90
CA TRP A 119 -11.19 2.72 -7.81
C TRP A 119 -10.51 3.99 -8.32
N ASN A 120 -9.52 3.83 -9.21
CA ASN A 120 -8.66 4.93 -9.69
C ASN A 120 -8.09 5.79 -8.55
N GLU A 121 -7.64 5.15 -7.48
CA GLU A 121 -7.07 5.81 -6.30
C GLU A 121 -5.56 5.64 -6.25
N GLU A 122 -4.86 6.70 -5.86
CA GLU A 122 -3.41 6.68 -5.63
C GLU A 122 -3.15 6.46 -4.13
N LEU A 123 -2.30 5.48 -3.83
CA LEU A 123 -1.86 5.14 -2.48
C LEU A 123 -0.35 5.25 -2.43
N THR A 124 0.20 5.93 -1.43
CA THR A 124 1.66 6.13 -1.31
C THR A 124 2.18 5.45 -0.04
N ILE A 125 3.28 4.72 -0.18
CA ILE A 125 3.99 4.06 0.93
C ILE A 125 5.48 4.39 0.90
N TYR A 126 6.13 4.47 2.07
CA TYR A 126 7.58 4.60 2.15
C TYR A 126 8.27 3.23 2.06
N ILE A 127 9.47 3.19 1.48
CA ILE A 127 10.31 1.98 1.40
C ILE A 127 11.57 2.20 2.25
N LYS A 128 11.88 1.26 3.14
CA LYS A 128 13.12 1.24 3.94
C LYS A 128 14.09 0.14 3.52
N ASP A 129 13.57 -0.92 2.92
CA ASP A 129 14.32 -2.07 2.42
C ASP A 129 13.59 -2.60 1.18
N PHE A 130 14.32 -2.73 0.07
CA PHE A 130 13.76 -3.24 -1.20
C PHE A 130 13.34 -4.71 -1.11
N ASN A 131 13.84 -5.46 -0.13
CA ASN A 131 13.46 -6.86 0.09
C ASN A 131 12.16 -7.00 0.90
N THR A 132 11.63 -5.90 1.44
CA THR A 132 10.34 -5.95 2.16
C THR A 132 9.21 -6.19 1.17
N PRO A 133 8.38 -7.23 1.36
CA PRO A 133 7.25 -7.49 0.48
C PRO A 133 6.21 -6.36 0.53
N ILE A 134 5.75 -5.95 -0.65
CA ILE A 134 4.57 -5.10 -0.81
C ILE A 134 3.41 -6.00 -1.22
N VAL A 135 2.41 -6.12 -0.35
CA VAL A 135 1.27 -7.01 -0.54
C VAL A 135 0.01 -6.19 -0.78
N LEU A 136 -0.71 -6.50 -1.86
CA LEU A 136 -2.06 -6.01 -2.11
C LEU A 136 -3.06 -7.11 -1.70
N ASN A 137 -3.98 -6.77 -0.82
CA ASN A 137 -5.11 -7.63 -0.44
C ASN A 137 -6.41 -6.99 -0.93
N VAL A 138 -7.37 -7.80 -1.36
CA VAL A 138 -8.72 -7.37 -1.69
C VAL A 138 -9.67 -7.94 -0.65
N TYR A 139 -10.59 -7.11 -0.17
CA TYR A 139 -11.60 -7.51 0.81
C TYR A 139 -12.99 -7.07 0.36
N ASP A 140 -13.98 -7.83 0.79
CA ASP A 140 -15.39 -7.45 0.72
C ASP A 140 -15.80 -6.72 1.99
N LYS A 141 -16.44 -5.55 1.85
CA LYS A 141 -16.85 -4.75 3.01
C LYS A 141 -18.18 -5.23 3.56
N ASP A 142 -18.13 -5.82 4.74
CA ASP A 142 -19.32 -6.16 5.50
C ASP A 142 -19.69 -5.08 6.53
N THR A 143 -20.99 -4.90 6.75
CA THR A 143 -21.51 -3.91 7.71
C THR A 143 -21.59 -4.46 9.14
N PHE A 144 -21.85 -5.76 9.29
CA PHE A 144 -22.13 -6.38 10.60
C PHE A 144 -21.20 -7.55 10.94
N THR A 145 -20.35 -7.96 10.01
CA THR A 145 -19.41 -9.08 10.11
C THR A 145 -17.98 -8.62 9.81
N VAL A 146 -17.03 -9.55 9.98
CA VAL A 146 -15.65 -9.32 9.56
C VAL A 146 -15.59 -9.34 8.04
N ASP A 147 -14.87 -8.39 7.46
CA ASP A 147 -14.69 -8.26 6.02
C ASP A 147 -14.05 -9.52 5.41
N ASP A 148 -14.69 -10.08 4.37
CA ASP A 148 -14.26 -11.34 3.75
C ASP A 148 -13.05 -11.13 2.83
N SER A 149 -12.11 -12.08 2.85
CA SER A 149 -10.96 -12.05 1.94
C SER A 149 -11.38 -12.40 0.50
N MET A 150 -10.91 -11.59 -0.44
CA MET A 150 -11.10 -11.76 -1.88
C MET A 150 -9.76 -11.99 -2.61
N GLY A 151 -8.74 -12.44 -1.87
CA GLY A 151 -7.43 -12.80 -2.40
C GLY A 151 -6.36 -11.72 -2.24
N CYS A 152 -5.13 -12.11 -2.59
CA CYS A 152 -3.94 -11.28 -2.41
C CYS A 152 -3.00 -11.35 -3.61
N ALA A 153 -2.07 -10.41 -3.73
CA ALA A 153 -1.01 -10.41 -4.72
C ALA A 153 0.23 -9.64 -4.24
N HIS A 154 1.42 -10.10 -4.62
CA HIS A 154 2.66 -9.35 -4.42
C HIS A 154 2.86 -8.31 -5.52
N ILE A 155 3.24 -7.10 -5.11
CA ILE A 155 3.69 -6.03 -6.01
C ILE A 155 5.22 -6.07 -6.04
N ASP A 156 5.77 -6.60 -7.13
CA ASP A 156 7.21 -6.61 -7.35
C ASP A 156 7.68 -5.27 -7.93
N ILE A 157 8.49 -4.55 -7.16
CA ILE A 157 9.09 -3.27 -7.55
C ILE A 157 10.54 -3.42 -8.04
N GLU A 158 11.16 -4.60 -7.88
CA GLU A 158 12.57 -4.80 -8.21
C GLU A 158 12.91 -4.44 -9.66
N PRO A 159 12.10 -4.81 -10.68
CA PRO A 159 12.36 -4.42 -12.07
C PRO A 159 12.38 -2.89 -12.27
N LEU A 160 11.46 -2.16 -11.62
CA LEU A 160 11.41 -0.71 -11.65
C LEU A 160 12.66 -0.10 -11.02
N ILE A 161 13.05 -0.59 -9.84
CA ILE A 161 14.26 -0.13 -9.12
C ILE A 161 15.53 -0.39 -9.94
N LYS A 162 15.64 -1.55 -10.60
CA LYS A 162 16.75 -1.85 -11.53
C LYS A 162 16.85 -0.84 -12.66
N CYS A 163 15.72 -0.53 -13.30
CA CYS A 163 15.68 0.46 -14.38
C CYS A 163 16.10 1.86 -13.90
N LEU A 164 15.64 2.29 -12.72
CA LEU A 164 16.01 3.57 -12.15
C LEU A 164 17.51 3.66 -11.82
N ARG A 165 18.09 2.58 -11.29
CA ARG A 165 19.53 2.48 -10.97
C ARG A 165 20.44 2.54 -12.20
N MET A 166 19.92 2.26 -13.40
CA MET A 166 20.68 2.44 -14.64
C MET A 166 20.99 3.91 -14.94
N GLY A 167 20.36 4.86 -14.23
CA GLY A 167 20.64 6.29 -14.39
C GLY A 167 20.32 6.80 -15.79
N LEU A 168 19.24 6.27 -16.40
CA LEU A 168 18.79 6.68 -17.72
C LEU A 168 18.46 8.18 -17.70
N GLN A 169 18.90 8.90 -18.73
CA GLN A 169 18.68 10.33 -18.87
C GLN A 169 18.25 10.67 -20.29
N SER A 170 17.43 11.70 -20.44
CA SER A 170 17.07 12.29 -21.73
C SER A 170 16.41 11.34 -22.75
N LEU A 171 15.72 10.30 -22.28
CA LEU A 171 14.93 9.44 -23.16
C LEU A 171 13.65 10.15 -23.63
N PRO A 172 13.16 9.86 -24.85
CA PRO A 172 11.86 10.33 -25.30
C PRO A 172 10.73 9.89 -24.37
N ASP A 173 9.71 10.73 -24.24
CA ASP A 173 8.49 10.40 -23.50
C ASP A 173 7.81 9.15 -24.08
N GLY A 174 7.39 8.22 -23.23
CA GLY A 174 6.78 6.95 -23.63
C GLY A 174 7.77 5.85 -24.01
N THR A 175 9.08 6.04 -23.82
CA THR A 175 10.08 5.00 -24.12
C THR A 175 9.86 3.78 -23.22
N LYS A 176 9.60 2.61 -23.81
CA LYS A 176 9.52 1.33 -23.09
C LYS A 176 10.93 0.86 -22.75
N VAL A 177 11.26 0.87 -21.46
CA VAL A 177 12.61 0.54 -20.97
C VAL A 177 12.77 -0.95 -20.73
N GLU A 178 11.76 -1.59 -20.15
CA GLU A 178 11.82 -3.00 -19.76
C GLU A 178 10.44 -3.66 -19.86
N ARG A 179 10.43 -4.98 -20.07
CA ARG A 179 9.22 -5.81 -20.10
C ARG A 179 9.36 -6.99 -19.14
N VAL A 180 8.42 -7.10 -18.22
CA VAL A 180 8.37 -8.19 -17.23
C VAL A 180 7.24 -9.14 -17.62
N HIS A 181 7.58 -10.39 -17.90
CA HIS A 181 6.61 -11.41 -18.29
C HIS A 181 6.01 -12.13 -17.06
N PRO A 182 4.77 -12.63 -17.17
CA PRO A 182 4.21 -13.59 -16.20
C PRO A 182 5.12 -14.81 -16.01
N THR A 183 5.38 -15.17 -14.76
CA THR A 183 6.08 -16.41 -14.39
C THR A 183 5.30 -17.18 -13.32
N LYS A 184 5.82 -18.31 -12.85
CA LYS A 184 5.19 -19.06 -11.75
C LYS A 184 5.47 -18.43 -10.39
N GLU A 185 6.50 -17.60 -10.31
CA GLU A 185 7.03 -17.00 -9.10
C GLU A 185 6.46 -15.59 -8.86
N ASN A 186 5.90 -14.95 -9.88
CA ASN A 186 5.30 -13.61 -9.78
C ASN A 186 3.76 -13.63 -9.89
N CYS A 187 3.13 -12.53 -9.53
CA CYS A 187 1.68 -12.38 -9.60
C CYS A 187 1.19 -11.75 -10.92
N LEU A 188 2.04 -11.58 -11.93
CA LEU A 188 1.63 -10.94 -13.18
C LEU A 188 0.66 -11.84 -13.96
N ALA A 189 -0.48 -11.29 -14.35
CA ALA A 189 -1.46 -11.98 -15.20
C ALA A 189 -1.14 -11.82 -16.69
N GLU A 190 -0.47 -10.71 -17.04
CA GLU A 190 -0.12 -10.27 -18.40
C GLU A 190 1.26 -9.59 -18.37
N GLU A 191 1.86 -9.32 -19.54
CA GLU A 191 3.13 -8.59 -19.64
C GLU A 191 3.02 -7.20 -19.00
N SER A 192 3.97 -6.88 -18.12
CA SER A 192 4.11 -5.57 -17.50
C SER A 192 5.21 -4.78 -18.22
N THR A 193 4.95 -3.50 -18.49
CA THR A 193 5.91 -2.62 -19.18
C THR A 193 6.36 -1.51 -18.24
N ILE A 194 7.67 -1.28 -18.18
CA ILE A 194 8.27 -0.11 -17.55
C ILE A 194 8.47 0.97 -18.61
N VAL A 195 7.91 2.15 -18.37
CA VAL A 195 7.91 3.26 -19.33
C VAL A 195 8.62 4.46 -18.70
N TRP A 196 9.53 5.05 -19.47
CA TRP A 196 10.11 6.34 -19.19
C TRP A 196 9.16 7.45 -19.64
N ASN A 197 8.83 8.34 -18.72
CA ASN A 197 7.94 9.47 -18.96
C ASN A 197 8.69 10.79 -18.84
N LYS A 198 8.11 11.82 -19.45
CA LYS A 198 8.59 13.20 -19.39
C LYS A 198 8.85 13.63 -17.94
N GLY A 199 10.00 14.26 -17.73
CA GLY A 199 10.41 14.77 -16.41
C GLY A 199 11.19 13.77 -15.56
N GLY A 200 11.70 12.69 -16.15
CA GLY A 200 12.56 11.72 -15.44
C GLY A 200 11.79 10.69 -14.61
N LYS A 201 10.48 10.58 -14.83
CA LYS A 201 9.62 9.66 -14.09
C LYS A 201 9.57 8.31 -14.79
N MET A 202 9.61 7.22 -14.03
CA MET A 202 9.39 5.88 -14.56
C MET A 202 8.16 5.27 -13.92
N THR A 203 7.29 4.71 -14.77
CA THR A 203 6.07 4.02 -14.33
C THR A 203 6.05 2.58 -14.81
N GLN A 204 5.49 1.69 -14.02
CA GLN A 204 5.26 0.30 -14.41
C GLN A 204 3.77 -0.02 -14.33
N ASP A 205 3.15 -0.32 -15.48
CA ASP A 205 1.77 -0.81 -15.52
C ASP A 205 1.73 -2.32 -15.27
N MET A 206 0.83 -2.76 -14.39
CA MET A 206 0.72 -4.16 -13.95
C MET A 206 -0.74 -4.61 -13.95
N ILE A 207 -0.96 -5.87 -14.33
CA ILE A 207 -2.20 -6.58 -14.06
C ILE A 207 -1.82 -7.76 -13.18
N LEU A 208 -2.24 -7.73 -11.92
CA LEU A 208 -1.94 -8.76 -10.94
C LEU A 208 -3.06 -9.77 -10.88
N ARG A 209 -2.73 -11.05 -10.94
CA ARG A 209 -3.63 -12.17 -10.64
C ARG A 209 -3.70 -12.35 -9.14
N LEU A 210 -4.90 -12.37 -8.60
CA LEU A 210 -5.10 -12.65 -7.18
C LEU A 210 -4.89 -14.14 -6.89
N THR A 211 -4.20 -14.44 -5.80
CA THR A 211 -4.00 -15.78 -5.24
C THR A 211 -4.90 -15.99 -4.01
N GLU A 212 -5.02 -17.24 -3.57
CA GLU A 212 -5.89 -17.62 -2.43
C GLU A 212 -7.38 -17.30 -2.67
N VAL A 213 -7.78 -17.23 -3.94
CA VAL A 213 -9.13 -16.92 -4.39
C VAL A 213 -9.40 -17.61 -5.72
N GLU A 214 -10.68 -17.92 -6.01
CA GLU A 214 -11.11 -18.63 -7.21
C GLU A 214 -11.02 -17.78 -8.49
N CYS A 215 -11.09 -16.46 -8.38
CA CYS A 215 -10.97 -15.53 -9.50
C CYS A 215 -10.59 -14.12 -9.02
N GLY A 216 -10.16 -13.30 -9.98
CA GLY A 216 -9.88 -11.89 -9.75
C GLY A 216 -8.52 -11.45 -10.26
N LYS A 217 -8.50 -10.29 -10.88
CA LYS A 217 -7.27 -9.54 -11.17
C LYS A 217 -7.41 -8.11 -10.68
N VAL A 218 -6.29 -7.47 -10.38
CA VAL A 218 -6.21 -6.04 -10.07
C VAL A 218 -5.27 -5.37 -11.06
N GLN A 219 -5.76 -4.34 -11.75
CA GLN A 219 -4.95 -3.49 -12.60
C GLN A 219 -4.45 -2.30 -11.79
N LEU A 220 -3.14 -2.07 -11.81
CA LEU A 220 -2.50 -0.96 -11.13
C LEU A 220 -1.31 -0.41 -11.91
N GLN A 221 -0.81 0.75 -11.48
CA GLN A 221 0.44 1.32 -11.96
C GLN A 221 1.27 1.77 -10.76
N ILE A 222 2.57 1.50 -10.80
CA ILE A 222 3.51 1.97 -9.77
C ILE A 222 4.47 3.03 -10.33
N GLU A 223 4.87 3.97 -9.47
CA GLU A 223 5.88 5.01 -9.73
C GLU A 223 6.78 5.14 -8.51
N TRP A 224 8.09 5.27 -8.74
CA TRP A 224 9.04 5.60 -7.67
C TRP A 224 9.14 7.11 -7.50
N ILE A 225 9.11 7.57 -6.26
CA ILE A 225 9.29 8.98 -5.90
C ILE A 225 10.53 9.10 -5.03
N GLU A 226 11.52 9.81 -5.54
CA GLU A 226 12.73 10.15 -4.80
C GLU A 226 12.43 11.24 -3.76
N ILE A 227 12.86 11.03 -2.52
CA ILE A 227 12.81 12.04 -1.47
C ILE A 227 14.19 12.70 -1.36
N PRO A 228 14.31 14.02 -1.56
CA PRO A 228 15.56 14.73 -1.33
C PRO A 228 16.05 14.54 0.12
N GLY A 229 17.31 14.12 0.29
CA GLY A 229 17.94 13.93 1.61
C GLY A 229 17.76 12.55 2.23
N CYS A 230 17.05 11.64 1.56
CA CYS A 230 16.99 10.21 1.93
C CYS A 230 18.16 9.41 1.34
N LYS A 231 18.39 8.17 1.83
CA LYS A 231 19.46 7.29 1.33
C LYS A 231 19.35 7.00 -0.19
N GLY A 232 18.13 7.07 -0.73
CA GLY A 232 17.88 6.94 -2.16
C GLY A 232 18.07 5.53 -2.69
N LEU A 233 18.22 5.43 -4.01
CA LEU A 233 18.37 4.16 -4.74
C LEU A 233 19.75 3.49 -4.56
N HIS A 234 20.73 4.21 -4.00
CA HIS A 234 22.14 3.78 -3.87
C HIS A 234 22.48 3.18 -2.50
N ALA A 235 21.47 2.94 -1.65
CA ALA A 235 21.63 2.28 -0.35
C ALA A 235 22.01 0.81 -0.46
#